data_AF-A0A840VFZ6-F1
#
_entry.id   AF-A0A840VFZ6-F1
#
_cell.length_a   1.000
_cell.length_b   1.000
_cell.length_c   1.000
_cell.angle_alpha   90.00
_cell.angle_beta   90.00
_cell.angle_gamma   90.00
#
_symmetry.space_group_name_H-M   'P 1'
#
loop_
_entity.id
_entity.type
_entity.pdbx_description
1 polymer ?
#
loop_
_entity_poly.entity_id
_entity_poly.type
_entity_poly.pdbx_seq_one_letter_code
_entity_poly.pdbx_strand_id
1 'polypeptide(L)'
;MLRIMLCGAHDTDRIREDFVKVAAGFGAEVWHYLSGDILYINHGQASWDTNSRDTVRNAHLCVFVVLESYGSITWRTELREALSTGKPILVLCLDRTYQTYQALTRNVALSAVTDPGQQHLIATLREVESERKLTVVSFSYGSFEETLRRHLSRLFELALRQVQVRNSRVALRQIFTDSAGLSAAQLVTTAEIATDEFEEKTLRKQAIHALAAHGAADEDTIVTLLSSMEQGVQRLTVELLPRLYTTRTVDPEFFAHCIALANRSADVGVARRLIPALLDIDLAAAVRALETLELVESGARRRLAETLEAYEPQITDPELVDTVCGLLDRCLTSESEADWKARCRAFHERLTATVPGAAGRPNGIPDQPAHPD
;
A
#
# COMPACT_ATOMS: atom_id res chain seq x y z
N MET A 1 -15.44 -17.57 25.23
CA MET A 1 -14.37 -17.41 26.23
C MET A 1 -13.07 -17.90 25.62
N LEU A 2 -11.93 -17.25 25.87
CA LEU A 2 -10.62 -17.73 25.42
C LEU A 2 -10.36 -19.12 26.03
N ARG A 3 -9.70 -20.02 25.33
CA ARG A 3 -9.43 -21.40 25.79
C ARG A 3 -7.96 -21.69 25.57
N ILE A 4 -7.22 -21.90 26.64
CA ILE A 4 -5.77 -22.16 26.57
C ILE A 4 -5.52 -23.55 27.12
N MET A 5 -4.88 -24.39 26.30
CA MET A 5 -4.54 -25.76 26.65
C MET A 5 -3.07 -25.84 27.09
N LEU A 6 -2.83 -26.43 28.25
CA LEU A 6 -1.51 -26.86 28.68
C LEU A 6 -1.23 -28.26 28.11
N CYS A 7 -0.18 -28.36 27.30
CA CYS A 7 0.27 -29.59 26.67
C CYS A 7 1.64 -29.98 27.25
N GLY A 8 1.79 -31.20 27.73
CA GLY A 8 3.07 -31.66 28.29
C GLY A 8 2.98 -33.04 28.93
N ALA A 9 4.09 -33.50 29.46
CA ALA A 9 4.15 -34.75 30.20
C ALA A 9 3.60 -34.59 31.63
N HIS A 10 3.59 -35.69 32.40
CA HIS A 10 3.01 -35.73 33.75
C HIS A 10 3.66 -34.74 34.73
N ASP A 11 4.90 -34.35 34.48
CA ASP A 11 5.66 -33.43 35.33
C ASP A 11 5.22 -31.97 35.20
N THR A 12 4.38 -31.65 34.21
CA THR A 12 3.74 -30.33 34.12
C THR A 12 2.79 -30.03 35.28
N ASP A 13 2.44 -31.03 36.11
CA ASP A 13 1.76 -30.81 37.39
C ASP A 13 2.48 -29.78 38.27
N ARG A 14 3.82 -29.72 38.21
CA ARG A 14 4.67 -28.80 38.99
C ARG A 14 4.49 -27.32 38.65
N ILE A 15 3.96 -27.01 37.46
CA ILE A 15 3.74 -25.64 36.98
C ILE A 15 2.25 -25.36 36.73
N ARG A 16 1.37 -26.30 37.09
CA ARG A 16 -0.05 -26.23 36.78
C ARG A 16 -0.70 -25.00 37.42
N GLU A 17 -0.42 -24.75 38.69
CA GLU A 17 -1.02 -23.62 39.42
C GLU A 17 -0.61 -22.28 38.81
N ASP A 18 0.68 -22.12 38.52
CA ASP A 18 1.23 -20.96 37.83
C ASP A 18 0.58 -20.75 36.44
N PHE A 19 0.41 -21.84 35.68
CA PHE A 19 -0.25 -21.81 34.37
C PHE A 19 -1.70 -21.35 34.50
N VAL A 20 -2.46 -21.96 35.41
CA VAL A 20 -3.88 -21.63 35.66
C VAL A 20 -4.02 -20.17 36.05
N LYS A 21 -3.20 -19.70 36.99
CA LYS A 21 -3.20 -18.32 37.47
C LYS A 21 -2.96 -17.32 36.33
N VAL A 22 -1.96 -17.56 35.48
CA VAL A 22 -1.67 -16.67 34.35
C VAL A 22 -2.80 -16.72 33.33
N ALA A 23 -3.23 -17.91 32.90
CA ALA A 23 -4.27 -18.07 31.88
C ALA A 23 -5.62 -17.47 32.33
N ALA A 24 -6.03 -17.71 33.58
CA ALA A 24 -7.22 -17.09 34.17
C ALA A 24 -7.10 -15.55 34.24
N GLY A 25 -5.90 -15.02 34.46
CA GLY A 25 -5.61 -13.58 34.39
C GLY A 25 -5.88 -12.94 33.02
N PHE A 26 -5.86 -13.73 31.95
CA PHE A 26 -6.28 -13.32 30.59
C PHE A 26 -7.77 -13.63 30.31
N GLY A 27 -8.55 -14.03 31.32
CA GLY A 27 -9.95 -14.43 31.17
C GLY A 27 -10.13 -15.72 30.37
N ALA A 28 -9.11 -16.60 30.36
CA ALA A 28 -9.18 -17.87 29.65
C ALA A 28 -9.78 -18.98 30.51
N GLU A 29 -10.52 -19.86 29.83
CA GLU A 29 -10.80 -21.22 30.26
C GLU A 29 -9.52 -22.05 30.11
N VAL A 30 -9.14 -22.71 31.20
CA VAL A 30 -7.90 -23.49 31.27
C VAL A 30 -8.21 -24.95 31.03
N TRP A 31 -7.57 -25.53 30.03
CA TRP A 31 -7.68 -26.96 29.74
C TRP A 31 -6.34 -27.65 29.99
N HIS A 32 -6.38 -28.81 30.64
CA HIS A 32 -5.18 -29.60 30.91
C HIS A 32 -5.51 -31.08 31.09
N TYR A 33 -4.71 -31.94 30.46
CA TYR A 33 -4.94 -33.37 30.43
C TYR A 33 -4.75 -34.07 31.78
N LEU A 34 -3.89 -33.54 32.65
CA LEU A 34 -3.54 -34.19 33.92
C LEU A 34 -4.65 -34.19 34.97
N SER A 35 -5.73 -33.44 34.73
CA SER A 35 -6.82 -33.20 35.70
C SER A 35 -8.16 -33.80 35.25
N GLY A 36 -8.25 -34.27 34.01
CA GLY A 36 -9.52 -34.66 33.41
C GLY A 36 -10.39 -33.49 32.93
N ASP A 37 -9.91 -32.25 33.04
CA ASP A 37 -10.56 -31.04 32.53
C ASP A 37 -10.34 -30.92 31.01
N ILE A 38 -11.03 -31.81 30.29
CA ILE A 38 -11.03 -31.91 28.83
C ILE A 38 -12.46 -31.94 28.31
N LEU A 39 -12.61 -31.75 27.00
CA LEU A 39 -13.83 -32.12 26.30
C LEU A 39 -13.95 -33.65 26.33
N TYR A 40 -14.70 -34.16 27.29
CA TYR A 40 -14.93 -35.60 27.44
C TYR A 40 -16.13 -36.02 26.59
N ILE A 41 -15.86 -36.59 25.41
CA ILE A 41 -16.91 -37.18 24.57
C ILE A 41 -17.14 -38.63 25.04
N ASN A 42 -18.17 -38.84 25.86
CA ASN A 42 -18.57 -40.16 26.35
C ASN A 42 -19.29 -40.97 25.25
N HIS A 43 -18.52 -41.60 24.35
CA HIS A 43 -19.02 -42.61 23.43
C HIS A 43 -18.19 -43.90 23.53
N GLY A 44 -18.82 -45.06 23.30
CA GLY A 44 -18.23 -46.39 23.53
C GLY A 44 -17.00 -46.76 22.68
N GLN A 45 -16.49 -45.85 21.85
CA GLN A 45 -15.26 -45.98 21.05
C GLN A 45 -14.24 -44.86 21.31
N ALA A 46 -14.46 -43.99 22.31
CA ALA A 46 -13.57 -42.87 22.58
C ALA A 46 -12.18 -43.37 23.05
N SER A 47 -11.17 -43.16 22.21
CA SER A 47 -9.77 -43.43 22.54
C SER A 47 -9.09 -42.17 23.09
N TRP A 48 -8.06 -42.37 23.91
CA TRP A 48 -7.29 -41.29 24.53
C TRP A 48 -6.74 -40.30 23.48
N ASP A 49 -6.28 -40.81 22.33
CA ASP A 49 -5.80 -39.99 21.21
C ASP A 49 -6.90 -39.16 20.55
N THR A 50 -8.15 -39.65 20.53
CA THR A 50 -9.26 -38.92 19.91
C THR A 50 -9.65 -37.71 20.75
N ASN A 51 -9.77 -37.90 22.07
CA ASN A 51 -10.02 -36.81 23.00
C ASN A 51 -8.87 -35.77 22.98
N SER A 52 -7.62 -36.26 22.90
CA SER A 52 -6.40 -35.47 22.71
C SER A 52 -6.52 -34.47 21.56
N ARG A 53 -6.85 -34.98 20.37
CA ARG A 53 -7.00 -34.18 19.14
C ARG A 53 -8.19 -33.22 19.21
N ASP A 54 -9.34 -33.66 19.72
CA ASP A 54 -10.53 -32.84 19.76
C ASP A 54 -10.39 -31.66 20.73
N THR A 55 -9.70 -31.83 21.85
CA THR A 55 -9.41 -30.71 22.75
C THR A 55 -8.45 -29.70 22.10
N VAL A 56 -7.42 -30.16 21.39
CA VAL A 56 -6.53 -29.25 20.62
C VAL A 56 -7.31 -28.47 19.57
N ARG A 57 -8.22 -29.12 18.83
CA ARG A 57 -9.08 -28.46 17.84
C ARG A 57 -9.96 -27.38 18.44
N ASN A 58 -10.43 -27.56 19.67
CA ASN A 58 -11.31 -26.62 20.34
C ASN A 58 -10.57 -25.57 21.19
N ALA A 59 -9.26 -25.76 21.42
CA ALA A 59 -8.41 -24.76 22.06
C ALA A 59 -8.15 -23.57 21.11
N HIS A 60 -8.04 -22.37 21.66
CA HIS A 60 -7.65 -21.19 20.89
C HIS A 60 -6.12 -21.03 20.85
N LEU A 61 -5.42 -21.55 21.86
CA LEU A 61 -3.97 -21.53 21.99
C LEU A 61 -3.50 -22.81 22.70
N CYS A 62 -2.41 -23.40 22.21
CA CYS A 62 -1.75 -24.53 22.85
C CYS A 62 -0.39 -24.11 23.41
N VAL A 63 -0.15 -24.37 24.70
CA VAL A 63 1.13 -24.10 25.38
C VAL A 63 1.81 -25.44 25.66
N PHE A 64 2.80 -25.77 24.85
CA PHE A 64 3.62 -26.96 25.02
C PHE A 64 4.75 -26.68 26.00
N VAL A 65 4.84 -27.47 27.07
CA VAL A 65 5.90 -27.34 28.06
C VAL A 65 6.76 -28.60 28.09
N VAL A 66 8.07 -28.41 27.99
CA VAL A 66 9.10 -29.45 28.09
C VAL A 66 9.86 -29.26 29.40
N LEU A 67 9.67 -30.18 30.35
CA LEU A 67 10.29 -30.15 31.67
C LEU A 67 11.43 -31.18 31.78
N GLU A 68 11.24 -32.30 32.48
CA GLU A 68 12.24 -33.36 32.66
C GLU A 68 11.82 -34.69 32.06
N SER A 69 10.51 -34.89 31.88
CA SER A 69 9.90 -36.12 31.39
C SER A 69 9.58 -35.93 29.91
N TYR A 70 10.34 -36.59 29.04
CA TYR A 70 10.21 -36.47 27.58
C TYR A 70 9.59 -37.73 26.98
N GLY A 71 8.85 -37.59 25.88
CA GLY A 71 8.39 -38.74 25.07
C GLY A 71 7.04 -39.36 25.43
N SER A 72 6.16 -38.68 26.16
CA SER A 72 4.78 -39.16 26.31
C SER A 72 4.03 -39.10 24.97
N ILE A 73 3.27 -40.17 24.66
CA ILE A 73 2.47 -40.34 23.43
C ILE A 73 1.60 -39.10 23.16
N THR A 74 1.09 -38.51 24.23
CA THR A 74 0.13 -37.42 24.28
C THR A 74 0.69 -36.14 23.65
N TRP A 75 1.93 -35.80 23.98
CA TRP A 75 2.60 -34.58 23.50
C TRP A 75 2.76 -34.57 21.97
N ARG A 76 3.10 -35.72 21.37
CA ARG A 76 3.32 -35.83 19.93
C ARG A 76 2.02 -35.79 19.13
N THR A 77 0.96 -36.40 19.67
CA THR A 77 -0.38 -36.34 19.07
C THR A 77 -0.91 -34.91 19.09
N GLU A 78 -0.80 -34.22 20.24
CA GLU A 78 -1.26 -32.84 20.40
C GLU A 78 -0.50 -31.86 19.52
N LEU A 79 0.84 -31.96 19.46
CA LEU A 79 1.66 -31.06 18.67
C LEU A 79 1.36 -31.20 17.17
N ARG A 80 1.23 -32.43 16.68
CA ARG A 80 0.88 -32.68 15.27
C ARG A 80 -0.49 -32.13 14.92
N GLU A 81 -1.48 -32.34 15.79
CA GLU A 81 -2.83 -31.83 15.55
C GLU A 81 -2.83 -30.29 15.54
N ALA A 82 -2.17 -29.65 16.51
CA ALA A 82 -2.08 -28.20 16.60
C ALA A 82 -1.43 -27.59 15.35
N LEU A 83 -0.34 -28.20 14.88
CA LEU A 83 0.32 -27.80 13.64
C LEU A 83 -0.57 -28.00 12.40
N SER A 84 -1.22 -29.15 12.28
CA SER A 84 -2.06 -29.48 11.12
C SER A 84 -3.29 -28.57 11.01
N THR A 85 -3.78 -28.06 12.15
CA THR A 85 -4.95 -27.17 12.24
C THR A 85 -4.56 -25.69 12.31
N GLY A 86 -3.26 -25.37 12.20
CA GLY A 86 -2.76 -24.00 12.20
C GLY A 86 -3.01 -23.26 13.52
N LYS A 87 -3.09 -23.98 14.64
CA LYS A 87 -3.31 -23.37 15.95
C LYS A 87 -2.12 -22.50 16.34
N PRO A 88 -2.36 -21.34 16.99
CA PRO A 88 -1.30 -20.65 17.71
C PRO A 88 -0.67 -21.59 18.74
N ILE A 89 0.67 -21.59 18.79
CA ILE A 89 1.46 -22.48 19.66
C ILE A 89 2.51 -21.65 20.40
N LEU A 90 2.66 -21.91 21.69
CA LEU A 90 3.85 -21.53 22.46
C LEU A 90 4.60 -22.79 22.87
N VAL A 91 5.91 -22.81 22.69
CA VAL A 91 6.76 -23.88 23.21
C VAL A 91 7.68 -23.32 24.28
N LEU A 92 7.47 -23.76 25.52
CA LEU A 92 8.28 -23.40 26.68
C LEU A 92 9.12 -24.61 27.08
N CYS A 93 10.41 -24.40 27.37
CA CYS A 93 11.31 -25.45 27.82
C CYS A 93 12.03 -25.03 29.09
N LEU A 94 12.14 -25.96 30.04
CA LEU A 94 12.94 -25.72 31.23
C LEU A 94 14.40 -25.46 30.84
N ASP A 95 15.02 -24.45 31.43
CA ASP A 95 16.30 -23.92 30.96
C ASP A 95 17.43 -24.95 31.07
N ARG A 96 17.52 -25.65 32.21
CA ARG A 96 18.48 -26.76 32.37
C ARG A 96 18.30 -27.88 31.34
N THR A 97 17.06 -28.15 30.95
CA THR A 97 16.70 -29.17 29.95
C THR A 97 17.13 -28.71 28.57
N TYR A 98 16.85 -27.45 28.25
CA TYR A 98 17.22 -26.85 26.99
C TYR A 98 18.75 -26.75 26.84
N GLN A 99 19.46 -26.39 27.90
CA GLN A 99 20.92 -26.39 27.96
C GLN A 99 21.50 -27.79 27.75
N THR A 100 20.90 -28.81 28.36
CA THR A 100 21.30 -30.22 28.16
C THR A 100 21.16 -30.60 26.69
N TYR A 101 20.03 -30.27 26.06
CA TYR A 101 19.82 -30.48 24.64
C TYR A 101 20.85 -29.75 23.76
N GLN A 102 21.14 -28.48 24.03
CA GLN A 102 22.14 -27.71 23.28
C GLN A 102 23.54 -28.30 23.43
N ALA A 103 23.92 -28.75 24.62
CA ALA A 103 25.21 -29.41 24.86
C ALA A 103 25.32 -30.72 24.07
N LEU A 104 24.26 -31.55 24.11
CA LEU A 104 24.24 -32.85 23.40
C LEU A 104 24.28 -32.68 21.87
N THR A 105 23.63 -31.66 21.33
CA THR A 105 23.55 -31.44 19.88
C THR A 105 24.76 -30.71 19.29
N ARG A 106 25.48 -29.90 20.08
CA ARG A 106 26.68 -29.18 19.62
C ARG A 106 27.97 -29.96 19.83
N ASN A 107 28.09 -30.69 20.93
CA ASN A 107 29.37 -31.21 21.40
C ASN A 107 29.51 -32.75 21.27
N VAL A 108 28.42 -33.46 20.96
CA VAL A 108 28.39 -34.93 20.93
C VAL A 108 27.84 -35.38 19.58
N ALA A 109 28.52 -36.35 18.94
CA ALA A 109 27.96 -37.01 17.76
C ALA A 109 26.68 -37.77 18.18
N LEU A 110 25.57 -37.57 17.47
CA LEU A 110 24.26 -38.17 17.81
C LEU A 110 24.33 -39.69 18.01
N SER A 111 25.20 -40.38 17.28
CA SER A 111 25.44 -41.83 17.39
C SER A 111 26.12 -42.26 18.70
N ALA A 112 26.70 -41.32 19.47
CA ALA A 112 27.37 -41.58 20.73
C ALA A 112 26.46 -41.38 21.96
N VAL A 113 25.26 -40.84 21.79
CA VAL A 113 24.28 -40.68 22.87
C VAL A 113 23.55 -42.01 23.07
N THR A 114 23.89 -42.75 24.12
CA THR A 114 23.31 -44.08 24.43
C THR A 114 22.16 -44.02 25.43
N ASP A 115 22.04 -42.93 26.19
CA ASP A 115 20.95 -42.78 27.16
C ASP A 115 19.59 -42.57 26.45
N PRO A 116 18.59 -43.45 26.67
CA PRO A 116 17.30 -43.36 26.00
C PRO A 116 16.54 -42.05 26.31
N GLY A 117 16.71 -41.49 27.51
CA GLY A 117 16.07 -40.23 27.89
C GLY A 117 16.63 -39.04 27.12
N GLN A 118 17.96 -38.98 26.98
CA GLN A 118 18.66 -37.99 26.16
C GLN A 118 18.31 -38.13 24.67
N GLN A 119 18.19 -39.36 24.16
CA GLN A 119 17.73 -39.59 22.79
C GLN A 119 16.31 -39.03 22.55
N HIS A 120 15.38 -39.24 23.50
CA HIS A 120 14.02 -38.70 23.42
C HIS A 120 13.99 -37.17 23.51
N LEU A 121 14.81 -36.57 24.39
CA LEU A 121 14.96 -35.12 24.48
C LEU A 121 15.43 -34.52 23.14
N ILE A 122 16.48 -35.10 22.55
CA ILE A 122 17.02 -34.65 21.26
C ILE A 122 15.96 -34.79 20.17
N ALA A 123 15.29 -35.93 20.07
CA ALA A 123 14.25 -36.15 19.06
C ALA A 123 13.12 -35.12 19.18
N THR A 124 12.66 -34.88 20.41
CA THR A 124 11.58 -33.94 20.74
C THR A 124 11.91 -32.51 20.36
N LEU A 125 13.04 -31.98 20.85
CA LEU A 125 13.42 -30.58 20.59
C LEU A 125 13.90 -30.35 19.16
N ARG A 126 14.49 -31.37 18.50
CA ARG A 126 14.85 -31.29 17.09
C ARG A 126 13.61 -31.25 16.17
N GLU A 127 12.56 -32.03 16.48
CA GLU A 127 11.27 -31.94 15.76
C GLU A 127 10.73 -30.50 15.87
N VAL A 128 10.73 -29.92 17.06
CA VAL A 128 10.22 -28.55 17.30
C VAL A 128 11.05 -27.47 16.58
N GLU A 129 12.36 -27.42 16.81
CA GLU A 129 13.21 -26.32 16.32
C GLU A 129 13.64 -26.48 14.87
N SER A 130 14.08 -27.67 14.49
CA SER A 130 14.73 -27.87 13.18
C SER A 130 13.72 -28.25 12.11
N GLU A 131 12.81 -29.19 12.42
CA GLU A 131 11.84 -29.68 11.43
C GLU A 131 10.64 -28.73 11.30
N ARG A 132 10.15 -28.20 12.42
CA ARG A 132 8.96 -27.32 12.46
C ARG A 132 9.27 -25.83 12.57
N LYS A 133 10.54 -25.45 12.78
CA LYS A 133 10.99 -24.05 12.90
C LYS A 133 10.22 -23.25 13.98
N LEU A 134 9.79 -23.92 15.04
CA LEU A 134 9.13 -23.27 16.17
C LEU A 134 10.18 -22.68 17.10
N THR A 135 9.88 -21.50 17.66
CA THR A 135 10.73 -20.88 18.68
C THR A 135 10.49 -21.54 20.03
N VAL A 136 11.56 -22.10 20.61
CA VAL A 136 11.56 -22.59 21.99
C VAL A 136 11.95 -21.45 22.92
N VAL A 137 11.13 -21.19 23.93
CA VAL A 137 11.38 -20.18 24.96
C VAL A 137 11.84 -20.90 26.22
N SER A 138 13.06 -20.59 26.69
CA SER A 138 13.55 -21.16 27.94
C SER A 138 13.00 -20.44 29.18
N PHE A 139 12.80 -21.18 30.26
CA PHE A 139 12.36 -20.65 31.56
C PHE A 139 12.93 -21.45 32.74
N SER A 140 12.90 -20.91 33.94
CA SER A 140 13.16 -21.66 35.18
C SER A 140 11.86 -21.76 36.00
N TYR A 141 11.75 -22.72 36.92
CA TYR A 141 10.51 -22.87 37.71
C TYR A 141 10.06 -21.54 38.36
N GLY A 142 10.99 -20.76 38.92
CA GLY A 142 10.65 -19.47 39.53
C GLY A 142 10.26 -18.34 38.54
N SER A 143 10.49 -18.52 37.23
CA SER A 143 10.18 -17.52 36.20
C SER A 143 9.10 -17.97 35.22
N PHE A 144 8.46 -19.12 35.44
CA PHE A 144 7.46 -19.66 34.53
C PHE A 144 6.27 -18.72 34.37
N GLU A 145 5.68 -18.23 35.47
CA GLU A 145 4.55 -17.29 35.42
C GLU A 145 4.84 -16.05 34.57
N GLU A 146 5.98 -15.42 34.84
CA GLU A 146 6.40 -14.19 34.16
C GLU A 146 6.66 -14.46 32.67
N THR A 147 7.34 -15.56 32.37
CA THR A 147 7.65 -15.97 31.00
C THR A 147 6.37 -16.22 30.22
N LEU A 148 5.45 -17.03 30.76
CA LEU A 148 4.17 -17.32 30.12
C LEU A 148 3.37 -16.03 29.90
N ARG A 149 3.24 -15.17 30.92
CA ARG A 149 2.52 -13.89 30.84
C ARG A 149 3.08 -13.02 29.73
N ARG A 150 4.41 -12.87 29.65
CA ARG A 150 5.09 -12.08 28.61
C ARG A 150 4.78 -12.61 27.20
N HIS A 151 4.85 -13.93 27.00
CA HIS A 151 4.62 -14.52 25.69
C HIS A 151 3.14 -14.50 25.27
N LEU A 152 2.20 -14.65 26.22
CA LEU A 152 0.78 -14.42 25.96
C LEU A 152 0.49 -12.98 25.58
N SER A 153 1.03 -12.00 26.32
CA SER A 153 0.89 -10.57 25.98
C SER A 153 1.42 -10.27 24.58
N ARG A 154 2.55 -10.86 24.20
CA ARG A 154 3.13 -10.69 22.86
C ARG A 154 2.24 -11.27 21.76
N LEU A 155 1.63 -12.44 21.97
CA LEU A 155 0.66 -12.99 21.02
C LEU A 155 -0.57 -12.09 20.89
N PHE A 156 -1.07 -11.55 22.00
CA PHE A 156 -2.18 -10.61 22.00
C PHE A 156 -1.85 -9.32 21.23
N GLU A 157 -0.67 -8.76 21.44
CA GLU A 157 -0.18 -7.60 20.69
C GLU A 157 -0.14 -7.87 19.18
N LEU A 158 0.40 -9.03 18.75
CA LEU A 158 0.43 -9.42 17.34
C LEU A 158 -0.98 -9.54 16.75
N ALA A 159 -1.92 -10.11 17.50
CA ALA A 159 -3.32 -10.21 17.08
C ALA A 159 -3.96 -8.82 16.93
N LEU A 160 -3.73 -7.91 17.88
CA LEU A 160 -4.21 -6.53 17.80
C LEU A 160 -3.67 -5.79 16.58
N ARG A 161 -2.36 -5.95 16.26
CA ARG A 161 -1.78 -5.38 15.04
C ARG A 161 -2.45 -5.91 13.78
N GLN A 162 -2.75 -7.21 13.71
CA GLN A 162 -3.49 -7.79 12.57
C GLN A 162 -4.91 -7.24 12.47
N VAL A 163 -5.61 -7.06 13.60
CA VAL A 163 -6.94 -6.44 13.64
C VAL A 163 -6.87 -4.98 13.17
N GLN A 164 -5.86 -4.22 13.61
CA GLN A 164 -5.65 -2.85 13.16
C GLN A 164 -5.46 -2.79 11.65
N VAL A 165 -4.57 -3.60 11.07
CA VAL A 165 -4.36 -3.66 9.61
C VAL A 165 -5.66 -4.02 8.87
N ARG A 166 -6.41 -4.99 9.39
CA ARG A 166 -7.71 -5.36 8.82
C ARG A 166 -8.70 -4.19 8.88
N ASN A 167 -8.79 -3.50 10.01
CA ASN A 167 -9.68 -2.37 10.19
C ASN A 167 -9.31 -1.19 9.29
N SER A 168 -8.01 -0.90 9.15
CA SER A 168 -7.51 0.08 8.18
C SER A 168 -7.99 -0.30 6.78
N ARG A 169 -7.77 -1.55 6.32
CA ARG A 169 -8.25 -2.00 4.99
C ARG A 169 -9.77 -1.89 4.81
N VAL A 170 -10.55 -2.16 5.85
CA VAL A 170 -12.02 -2.01 5.81
C VAL A 170 -12.41 -0.53 5.71
N ALA A 171 -11.77 0.35 6.47
CA ALA A 171 -11.99 1.79 6.41
C ALA A 171 -11.62 2.35 5.03
N LEU A 172 -10.47 1.94 4.48
CA LEU A 172 -10.05 2.27 3.11
C LEU A 172 -11.09 1.82 2.09
N ARG A 173 -11.60 0.59 2.21
CA ARG A 173 -12.62 0.08 1.30
C ARG A 173 -13.89 0.91 1.37
N GLN A 174 -14.34 1.32 2.55
CA GLN A 174 -15.50 2.20 2.69
C GLN A 174 -15.29 3.56 2.01
N ILE A 175 -14.10 4.14 2.12
CA ILE A 175 -13.75 5.39 1.43
C ILE A 175 -13.93 5.25 -0.10
N PHE A 176 -13.59 4.09 -0.67
CA PHE A 176 -13.60 3.89 -2.12
C PHE A 176 -14.89 3.28 -2.68
N THR A 177 -15.77 2.73 -1.84
CA THR A 177 -17.05 2.16 -2.30
C THR A 177 -18.19 3.17 -2.27
N ASP A 178 -18.10 4.19 -1.40
CA ASP A 178 -19.08 5.27 -1.29
C ASP A 178 -18.37 6.64 -1.36
N SER A 179 -17.85 6.95 -2.55
CA SER A 179 -17.14 8.20 -2.83
C SER A 179 -18.08 9.42 -2.92
N ALA A 180 -19.32 9.34 -2.44
CA ALA A 180 -20.26 10.48 -2.40
C ALA A 180 -20.49 10.98 -0.97
N GLY A 181 -20.09 10.20 0.05
CA GLY A 181 -20.39 10.45 1.46
C GLY A 181 -19.17 10.62 2.35
N LEU A 182 -18.01 11.01 1.81
CA LEU A 182 -16.80 11.12 2.63
C LEU A 182 -16.88 12.30 3.60
N SER A 183 -16.62 12.04 4.88
CA SER A 183 -16.43 13.07 5.90
C SER A 183 -15.10 13.80 5.71
N ALA A 184 -14.96 15.00 6.28
CA ALA A 184 -13.72 15.77 6.22
C ALA A 184 -12.49 14.99 6.74
N ALA A 185 -12.65 14.22 7.82
CA ALA A 185 -11.57 13.39 8.35
C ALA A 185 -11.15 12.27 7.38
N GLN A 186 -12.12 11.67 6.68
CA GLN A 186 -11.83 10.66 5.66
C GLN A 186 -11.14 11.26 4.42
N LEU A 187 -11.48 12.50 4.05
CA LEU A 187 -10.79 13.21 2.96
C LEU A 187 -9.32 13.49 3.29
N VAL A 188 -9.01 13.86 4.54
CA VAL A 188 -7.61 14.01 5.00
C VAL A 188 -6.85 12.68 4.86
N THR A 189 -7.41 11.59 5.39
CA THR A 189 -6.79 10.26 5.24
C THR A 189 -6.65 9.85 3.77
N THR A 190 -7.62 10.22 2.92
CA THR A 190 -7.56 9.97 1.46
C THR A 190 -6.39 10.71 0.81
N ALA A 191 -6.15 11.97 1.19
CA ALA A 191 -5.00 12.75 0.72
C ALA A 191 -3.65 12.15 1.17
N GLU A 192 -3.56 11.67 2.42
CA GLU A 192 -2.38 10.96 2.93
C GLU A 192 -2.08 9.70 2.11
N ILE A 193 -3.10 8.89 1.82
CA ILE A 193 -2.95 7.69 0.98
C ILE A 193 -2.54 8.05 -0.44
N ALA A 194 -3.13 9.08 -1.03
CA ALA A 194 -2.83 9.46 -2.40
C ALA A 194 -1.36 9.91 -2.55
N THR A 195 -0.84 10.64 -1.55
CA THR A 195 0.50 11.24 -1.58
C THR A 195 1.61 10.32 -1.05
N ASP A 196 1.30 9.21 -0.36
CA ASP A 196 2.30 8.25 0.11
C ASP A 196 2.92 7.45 -1.05
N GLU A 197 4.20 7.74 -1.35
CA GLU A 197 4.96 7.05 -2.41
C GLU A 197 5.23 5.57 -2.13
N PHE A 198 5.10 5.11 -0.88
CA PHE A 198 5.31 3.71 -0.50
C PHE A 198 4.02 2.88 -0.47
N GLU A 199 2.86 3.52 -0.68
CA GLU A 199 1.56 2.85 -0.68
C GLU A 199 1.28 2.12 -2.02
N GLU A 200 0.37 1.15 -1.99
CA GLU A 200 0.01 0.39 -3.18
C GLU A 200 -0.58 1.31 -4.26
N LYS A 201 0.01 1.27 -5.47
CA LYS A 201 -0.44 2.02 -6.66
C LYS A 201 -1.95 2.00 -6.87
N THR A 202 -2.60 0.84 -6.70
CA THR A 202 -4.05 0.71 -6.90
C THR A 202 -4.82 1.57 -5.89
N LEU A 203 -4.40 1.56 -4.63
CA LEU A 203 -5.01 2.34 -3.56
C LEU A 203 -4.80 3.83 -3.76
N ARG A 204 -3.58 4.24 -4.12
CA ARG A 204 -3.27 5.64 -4.46
C ARG A 204 -4.19 6.17 -5.56
N LYS A 205 -4.40 5.39 -6.63
CA LYS A 205 -5.31 5.77 -7.73
C LYS A 205 -6.76 5.90 -7.29
N GLN A 206 -7.23 4.98 -6.46
CA GLN A 206 -8.59 5.04 -5.90
C GLN A 206 -8.77 6.29 -5.02
N ALA A 207 -7.75 6.64 -4.23
CA ALA A 207 -7.75 7.86 -3.43
C ALA A 207 -7.82 9.13 -4.29
N ILE A 208 -7.06 9.20 -5.39
CA ILE A 208 -7.12 10.34 -6.32
C ILE A 208 -8.52 10.46 -6.95
N HIS A 209 -9.14 9.35 -7.36
CA HIS A 209 -10.53 9.38 -7.84
C HIS A 209 -11.51 9.90 -6.79
N ALA A 210 -11.34 9.52 -5.52
CA ALA A 210 -12.17 10.00 -4.43
C ALA A 210 -11.97 11.51 -4.16
N LEU A 211 -10.73 12.00 -4.18
CA LEU A 211 -10.43 13.43 -4.04
C LEU A 211 -11.04 14.24 -5.20
N ALA A 212 -10.87 13.77 -6.44
CA ALA A 212 -11.44 14.40 -7.63
C ALA A 212 -12.99 14.37 -7.65
N ALA A 213 -13.62 13.39 -7.00
CA ALA A 213 -15.07 13.35 -6.87
C ALA A 213 -15.61 14.45 -5.94
N HIS A 214 -14.82 14.87 -4.95
CA HIS A 214 -15.23 15.86 -3.94
C HIS A 214 -14.62 17.24 -4.14
N GLY A 215 -13.68 17.40 -5.08
CA GLY A 215 -12.93 18.66 -5.22
C GLY A 215 -12.10 19.00 -3.98
N ALA A 216 -11.63 17.97 -3.27
CA ALA A 216 -11.09 18.08 -1.91
C ALA A 216 -9.55 18.07 -1.86
N ALA A 217 -8.87 18.32 -2.99
CA ALA A 217 -7.43 18.44 -3.04
C ALA A 217 -7.03 19.92 -3.00
N ASP A 218 -6.08 20.26 -2.14
CA ASP A 218 -5.39 21.54 -2.18
C ASP A 218 -4.26 21.53 -3.21
N GLU A 219 -3.71 22.70 -3.53
CA GLU A 219 -2.67 22.85 -4.55
C GLU A 219 -1.40 22.06 -4.20
N ASP A 220 -1.02 22.02 -2.91
CA ASP A 220 0.13 21.26 -2.42
C ASP A 220 -0.03 19.76 -2.65
N THR A 221 -1.22 19.21 -2.38
CA THR A 221 -1.57 17.82 -2.67
C THR A 221 -1.49 17.55 -4.17
N ILE A 222 -2.04 18.45 -5.00
CA ILE A 222 -2.02 18.28 -6.46
C ILE A 222 -0.58 18.31 -7.00
N VAL A 223 0.23 19.28 -6.58
CA VAL A 223 1.65 19.39 -6.97
C VAL A 223 2.44 18.15 -6.54
N THR A 224 2.19 17.64 -5.34
CA THR A 224 2.81 16.40 -4.84
C THR A 224 2.45 15.22 -5.74
N LEU A 225 1.18 15.07 -6.10
CA LEU A 225 0.71 13.99 -6.98
C LEU A 225 1.21 14.12 -8.42
N LEU A 226 1.33 15.34 -8.94
CA LEU A 226 1.93 15.62 -10.26
C LEU A 226 3.44 15.34 -10.27
N SER A 227 4.10 15.40 -9.12
CA SER A 227 5.52 15.11 -8.95
C SER A 227 5.80 13.65 -8.58
N SER A 228 4.78 12.79 -8.56
CA SER A 228 4.92 11.39 -8.17
C SER A 228 5.94 10.64 -9.03
N MET A 229 6.73 9.79 -8.39
CA MET A 229 7.66 8.89 -9.08
C MET A 229 6.92 7.78 -9.84
N GLU A 230 5.64 7.53 -9.50
CA GLU A 230 4.83 6.56 -10.21
C GLU A 230 4.10 7.20 -11.40
N GLN A 231 4.53 6.87 -12.62
CA GLN A 231 3.93 7.33 -13.88
C GLN A 231 2.42 7.10 -13.94
N GLY A 232 1.95 5.98 -13.40
CA GLY A 232 0.53 5.66 -13.37
C GLY A 232 -0.30 6.62 -12.51
N VAL A 233 0.29 7.14 -11.43
CA VAL A 233 -0.32 8.15 -10.54
C VAL A 233 -0.26 9.51 -11.22
N GLN A 234 0.92 9.92 -11.69
CA GLN A 234 1.12 11.21 -12.38
C GLN A 234 0.15 11.40 -13.55
N ARG A 235 0.01 10.41 -14.43
CA ARG A 235 -0.94 10.46 -15.57
C ARG A 235 -2.39 10.63 -15.12
N LEU A 236 -2.80 9.92 -14.07
CA LEU A 236 -4.17 9.98 -13.55
C LEU A 236 -4.46 11.34 -12.92
N THR A 237 -3.50 11.88 -12.17
CA THR A 237 -3.61 13.21 -11.56
C THR A 237 -3.82 14.28 -12.64
N VAL A 238 -3.04 14.23 -13.73
CA VAL A 238 -3.21 15.17 -14.86
C VAL A 238 -4.58 15.02 -15.51
N GLU A 239 -5.02 13.77 -15.75
CA GLU A 239 -6.32 13.50 -16.37
C GLU A 239 -7.49 14.01 -15.51
N LEU A 240 -7.36 13.93 -14.18
CA LEU A 240 -8.37 14.40 -13.24
C LEU A 240 -8.14 15.84 -12.76
N LEU A 241 -7.14 16.53 -13.28
CA LEU A 241 -6.75 17.87 -12.83
C LEU A 241 -7.93 18.87 -12.84
N PRO A 242 -8.83 18.89 -13.86
CA PRO A 242 -9.98 19.80 -13.85
C PRO A 242 -10.98 19.55 -12.71
N ARG A 243 -10.98 18.34 -12.15
CA ARG A 243 -11.84 17.95 -11.03
C ARG A 243 -11.15 18.08 -9.68
N LEU A 244 -9.82 18.00 -9.67
CA LEU A 244 -9.01 18.19 -8.47
C LEU A 244 -8.85 19.68 -8.15
N TYR A 245 -8.58 20.50 -9.16
CA TYR A 245 -8.41 21.94 -9.03
C TYR A 245 -9.76 22.66 -9.10
N THR A 246 -10.34 22.98 -7.95
CA THR A 246 -11.66 23.64 -7.87
C THR A 246 -11.62 25.13 -7.54
N THR A 247 -10.42 25.70 -7.39
CA THR A 247 -10.22 27.13 -7.14
C THR A 247 -10.77 27.95 -8.30
N ARG A 248 -11.70 28.89 -8.01
CA ARG A 248 -12.42 29.65 -9.03
C ARG A 248 -11.56 30.64 -9.82
N THR A 249 -10.54 31.21 -9.19
CA THR A 249 -9.57 32.06 -9.87
C THR A 249 -8.29 31.26 -9.95
N VAL A 250 -7.89 30.91 -11.17
CA VAL A 250 -6.65 30.17 -11.40
C VAL A 250 -5.47 31.02 -10.98
N ASP A 251 -4.60 30.44 -10.15
CA ASP A 251 -3.28 31.02 -9.89
C ASP A 251 -2.36 30.77 -11.10
N PRO A 252 -1.85 31.81 -11.78
CA PRO A 252 -0.90 31.66 -12.87
C PRO A 252 0.37 30.89 -12.45
N GLU A 253 0.80 31.01 -11.19
CA GLU A 253 1.97 30.28 -10.68
C GLU A 253 1.71 28.77 -10.63
N PHE A 254 0.47 28.35 -10.32
CA PHE A 254 0.08 26.95 -10.32
C PHE A 254 0.18 26.34 -11.73
N PHE A 255 -0.31 27.03 -12.76
CA PHE A 255 -0.18 26.57 -14.16
C PHE A 255 1.29 26.52 -14.61
N ALA A 256 2.08 27.52 -14.25
CA ALA A 256 3.52 27.51 -14.52
C ALA A 256 4.22 26.31 -13.86
N HIS A 257 3.85 25.98 -12.62
CA HIS A 257 4.36 24.80 -11.92
C HIS A 257 3.99 23.50 -12.67
N CYS A 258 2.73 23.35 -13.08
CA CYS A 258 2.27 22.19 -13.83
C CYS A 258 3.07 21.99 -15.13
N ILE A 259 3.35 23.06 -15.85
CA ILE A 259 4.15 23.02 -17.08
C ILE A 259 5.61 22.68 -16.79
N ALA A 260 6.21 23.28 -15.76
CA ALA A 260 7.57 22.95 -15.34
C ALA A 260 7.71 21.45 -14.98
N LEU A 261 6.70 20.86 -14.34
CA LEU A 261 6.67 19.42 -14.08
C LEU A 261 6.55 18.60 -15.36
N ALA A 262 5.70 18.99 -16.30
CA ALA A 262 5.58 18.31 -17.58
C ALA A 262 6.87 18.37 -18.41
N ASN A 263 7.54 19.52 -18.46
CA ASN A 263 8.82 19.69 -19.17
C ASN A 263 9.93 18.82 -18.56
N ARG A 264 9.92 18.61 -17.23
CA ARG A 264 10.89 17.75 -16.53
C ARG A 264 10.52 16.26 -16.57
N SER A 265 9.30 15.90 -16.97
CA SER A 265 8.87 14.51 -16.97
C SER A 265 9.50 13.73 -18.11
N ALA A 266 10.04 12.55 -17.81
CA ALA A 266 10.52 11.61 -18.82
C ALA A 266 9.37 10.96 -19.62
N ASP A 267 8.13 11.11 -19.16
CA ASP A 267 6.94 10.57 -19.79
C ASP A 267 6.26 11.61 -20.68
N VAL A 268 6.50 11.52 -21.99
CA VAL A 268 5.83 12.37 -23.01
C VAL A 268 4.30 12.31 -22.96
N GLY A 269 3.74 11.25 -22.37
CA GLY A 269 2.30 11.10 -22.15
C GLY A 269 1.72 12.08 -21.13
N VAL A 270 2.55 12.72 -20.30
CA VAL A 270 2.16 13.75 -19.33
C VAL A 270 1.81 15.05 -20.05
N ALA A 271 2.71 15.58 -20.87
CA ALA A 271 2.48 16.82 -21.63
C ALA A 271 1.22 16.72 -22.51
N ARG A 272 1.02 15.58 -23.19
CA ARG A 272 -0.18 15.32 -24.00
C ARG A 272 -1.48 15.32 -23.20
N ARG A 273 -1.46 14.91 -21.93
CA ARG A 273 -2.66 14.95 -21.05
C ARG A 273 -2.85 16.30 -20.41
N LEU A 274 -1.75 17.01 -20.12
CA LEU A 274 -1.78 18.29 -19.45
C LEU A 274 -2.44 19.37 -20.30
N ILE A 275 -2.18 19.37 -21.62
CA ILE A 275 -2.75 20.34 -22.56
C ILE A 275 -4.28 20.44 -22.44
N PRO A 276 -5.07 19.37 -22.69
CA PRO A 276 -6.51 19.45 -22.55
C PRO A 276 -6.95 19.72 -21.10
N ALA A 277 -6.26 19.17 -20.11
CA ALA A 277 -6.61 19.38 -18.71
C ALA A 277 -6.52 20.86 -18.28
N LEU A 278 -5.48 21.59 -18.70
CA LEU A 278 -5.36 23.02 -18.37
C LEU A 278 -6.40 23.86 -19.11
N LEU A 279 -6.62 23.59 -20.40
CA LEU A 279 -7.61 24.31 -21.22
C LEU A 279 -9.04 24.11 -20.69
N ASP A 280 -9.35 22.94 -20.13
CA ASP A 280 -10.64 22.65 -19.50
C ASP A 280 -10.86 23.41 -18.17
N ILE A 281 -9.77 23.81 -17.48
CA ILE A 281 -9.85 24.59 -16.22
C ILE A 281 -10.09 26.07 -16.54
N ASP A 282 -9.22 26.65 -17.36
CA ASP A 282 -9.31 28.04 -17.79
C ASP A 282 -8.56 28.21 -19.12
N LEU A 283 -9.32 28.39 -20.20
CA LEU A 283 -8.80 28.53 -21.56
C LEU A 283 -7.77 29.66 -21.69
N ALA A 284 -8.07 30.84 -21.14
CA ALA A 284 -7.25 32.03 -21.34
C ALA A 284 -5.95 31.93 -20.54
N ALA A 285 -6.02 31.53 -19.27
CA ALA A 285 -4.85 31.32 -18.43
C ALA A 285 -3.97 30.17 -18.97
N ALA A 286 -4.59 29.08 -19.45
CA ALA A 286 -3.88 27.93 -19.99
C ALA A 286 -3.12 28.27 -21.27
N VAL A 287 -3.73 29.00 -22.21
CA VAL A 287 -3.06 29.41 -23.46
C VAL A 287 -1.80 30.22 -23.17
N ARG A 288 -1.87 31.19 -22.26
CA ARG A 288 -0.69 31.98 -21.84
C ARG A 288 0.39 31.10 -21.21
N ALA A 289 0.00 30.18 -20.33
CA ALA A 289 0.95 29.30 -19.68
C ALA A 289 1.65 28.36 -20.69
N LEU A 290 0.89 27.77 -21.62
CA LEU A 290 1.35 26.79 -22.63
C LEU A 290 2.42 27.33 -23.59
N GLU A 291 2.65 28.65 -23.64
CA GLU A 291 3.80 29.24 -24.35
C GLU A 291 5.14 28.68 -23.85
N THR A 292 5.23 28.33 -22.57
CA THR A 292 6.43 27.77 -21.94
C THR A 292 6.52 26.25 -21.99
N LEU A 293 5.49 25.56 -22.50
CA LEU A 293 5.51 24.10 -22.65
C LEU A 293 6.49 23.69 -23.75
N GLU A 294 7.37 22.75 -23.45
CA GLU A 294 8.34 22.23 -24.42
C GLU A 294 7.69 21.25 -25.40
N LEU A 295 7.44 21.70 -26.62
CA LEU A 295 6.83 20.91 -27.69
C LEU A 295 7.88 20.07 -28.46
N VAL A 296 8.65 19.27 -27.73
CA VAL A 296 9.78 18.49 -28.31
C VAL A 296 9.28 17.45 -29.32
N GLU A 297 8.14 16.81 -29.04
CA GLU A 297 7.65 15.67 -29.80
C GLU A 297 6.34 15.95 -30.56
N SER A 298 6.14 15.29 -31.69
CA SER A 298 5.05 15.59 -32.65
C SER A 298 3.64 15.36 -32.09
N GLY A 299 3.45 14.43 -31.16
CA GLY A 299 2.19 14.11 -30.52
C GLY A 299 1.66 15.21 -29.60
N ALA A 300 2.54 15.93 -28.90
CA ALA A 300 2.21 17.08 -28.05
C ALA A 300 1.78 18.27 -28.92
N ARG A 301 2.50 18.53 -30.02
CA ARG A 301 2.11 19.54 -31.02
C ARG A 301 0.75 19.24 -31.63
N ARG A 302 0.56 17.99 -32.07
CA ARG A 302 -0.72 17.52 -32.61
C ARG A 302 -1.84 17.70 -31.60
N ARG A 303 -1.62 17.27 -30.35
CA ARG A 303 -2.62 17.39 -29.28
C ARG A 303 -2.96 18.85 -28.99
N LEU A 304 -1.97 19.74 -28.93
CA LEU A 304 -2.19 21.18 -28.75
C LEU A 304 -3.05 21.76 -29.85
N ALA A 305 -2.70 21.52 -31.12
CA ALA A 305 -3.47 22.01 -32.25
C ALA A 305 -4.90 21.46 -32.26
N GLU A 306 -5.08 20.14 -32.07
CA GLU A 306 -6.40 19.50 -32.05
C GLU A 306 -7.28 20.01 -30.89
N THR A 307 -6.71 20.21 -29.70
CA THR A 307 -7.47 20.71 -28.55
C THR A 307 -7.82 22.19 -28.72
N LEU A 308 -6.90 23.04 -29.17
CA LEU A 308 -7.19 24.46 -29.42
C LEU A 308 -8.26 24.63 -30.50
N GLU A 309 -8.24 23.82 -31.56
CA GLU A 309 -9.29 23.83 -32.59
C GLU A 309 -10.66 23.46 -32.01
N ALA A 310 -10.73 22.53 -31.04
CA ALA A 310 -11.99 22.20 -30.37
C ALA A 310 -12.57 23.37 -29.54
N TYR A 311 -11.72 24.31 -29.12
CA TYR A 311 -12.08 25.53 -28.40
C TYR A 311 -12.26 26.75 -29.31
N GLU A 312 -12.15 26.62 -30.64
CA GLU A 312 -12.27 27.72 -31.62
C GLU A 312 -13.43 28.69 -31.35
N PRO A 313 -14.67 28.24 -31.05
CA PRO A 313 -15.79 29.16 -30.80
C PRO A 313 -15.63 30.07 -29.57
N GLN A 314 -14.74 29.72 -28.65
CA GLN A 314 -14.47 30.46 -27.41
C GLN A 314 -13.26 31.40 -27.55
N ILE A 315 -12.49 31.29 -28.64
CA ILE A 315 -11.30 32.10 -28.91
C ILE A 315 -11.72 33.32 -29.73
N THR A 316 -12.32 34.30 -29.06
CA THR A 316 -12.83 35.53 -29.71
C THR A 316 -12.07 36.79 -29.32
N ASP A 317 -11.35 36.75 -28.20
CA ASP A 317 -10.58 37.89 -27.71
C ASP A 317 -9.30 38.09 -28.56
N PRO A 318 -9.03 39.31 -29.08
CA PRO A 318 -7.88 39.54 -29.96
C PRO A 318 -6.53 39.17 -29.34
N GLU A 319 -6.30 39.47 -28.05
CA GLU A 319 -5.04 39.08 -27.39
C GLU A 319 -4.90 37.57 -27.31
N LEU A 320 -6.00 36.87 -26.98
CA LEU A 320 -6.03 35.41 -26.95
C LEU A 320 -5.80 34.80 -28.34
N VAL A 321 -6.40 35.39 -29.40
CA VAL A 321 -6.19 34.97 -30.79
C VAL A 321 -4.71 35.05 -31.15
N ASP A 322 -4.04 36.16 -30.84
CA ASP A 322 -2.61 36.34 -31.12
C ASP A 322 -1.75 35.29 -30.40
N THR A 323 -2.03 35.00 -29.13
CA THR A 323 -1.31 33.96 -28.38
C THR A 323 -1.56 32.57 -28.99
N VAL A 324 -2.80 32.25 -29.37
CA VAL A 324 -3.14 30.98 -30.02
C VAL A 324 -2.41 30.83 -31.35
N CYS A 325 -2.37 31.88 -32.18
CA CYS A 325 -1.61 31.88 -33.42
C CYS A 325 -0.12 31.57 -33.18
N GLY A 326 0.50 32.21 -32.18
CA GLY A 326 1.88 31.92 -31.79
C GLY A 326 2.11 30.46 -31.38
N LEU A 327 1.16 29.84 -30.67
CA LEU A 327 1.20 28.41 -30.33
C LEU A 327 1.05 27.50 -31.56
N LEU A 328 0.17 27.85 -32.49
CA LEU A 328 -0.03 27.09 -33.74
C LEU A 328 1.23 27.15 -34.62
N ASP A 329 1.88 28.30 -34.73
CA ASP A 329 3.15 28.45 -35.45
C ASP A 329 4.22 27.52 -34.88
N ARG A 330 4.35 27.46 -33.55
CA ARG A 330 5.25 26.51 -32.87
C ARG A 330 4.94 25.06 -33.24
N CYS A 331 3.66 24.70 -33.42
CA CYS A 331 3.25 23.36 -33.85
C CYS A 331 3.67 23.04 -35.29
N LEU A 332 3.78 24.04 -36.16
CA LEU A 332 4.08 23.90 -37.59
C LEU A 332 5.57 23.85 -37.94
N THR A 333 6.48 24.11 -36.99
CA THR A 333 7.95 24.22 -37.17
C THR A 333 8.72 23.02 -37.77
N SER A 334 8.08 21.88 -38.07
CA SER A 334 8.75 20.67 -38.58
C SER A 334 8.39 20.40 -40.05
N GLU A 335 9.36 19.94 -40.85
CA GLU A 335 9.23 19.76 -42.31
C GLU A 335 8.39 18.56 -42.76
N SER A 336 8.14 17.56 -41.90
CA SER A 336 7.34 16.39 -42.31
C SER A 336 5.87 16.76 -42.47
N GLU A 337 5.32 16.63 -43.68
CA GLU A 337 3.90 16.85 -43.91
C GLU A 337 3.07 15.71 -43.30
N ALA A 338 2.08 16.09 -42.49
CA ALA A 338 1.12 15.20 -41.88
C ALA A 338 -0.26 15.85 -41.94
N ASP A 339 -1.33 15.06 -42.09
CA ASP A 339 -2.69 15.56 -42.30
C ASP A 339 -3.16 16.55 -41.20
N TRP A 340 -2.72 16.35 -39.96
CA TRP A 340 -3.05 17.25 -38.85
C TRP A 340 -2.41 18.64 -38.98
N LYS A 341 -1.27 18.78 -39.66
CA LYS A 341 -0.64 20.08 -39.95
C LYS A 341 -1.43 20.87 -40.98
N ALA A 342 -2.02 20.21 -41.98
CA ALA A 342 -2.91 20.87 -42.93
C ALA A 342 -4.15 21.43 -42.20
N ARG A 343 -4.74 20.66 -41.28
CA ARG A 343 -5.81 21.14 -40.40
C ARG A 343 -5.37 22.32 -39.52
N CYS A 344 -4.19 22.21 -38.91
CA CYS A 344 -3.60 23.28 -38.09
C CYS A 344 -3.40 24.59 -38.89
N ARG A 345 -2.92 24.51 -40.14
CA ARG A 345 -2.78 25.69 -41.03
C ARG A 345 -4.14 26.29 -41.36
N ALA A 346 -5.12 25.47 -41.73
CA ALA A 346 -6.48 25.93 -42.00
C ALA A 346 -7.12 26.60 -40.77
N PHE A 347 -6.87 26.08 -39.57
CA PHE A 347 -7.33 26.71 -38.32
C PHE A 347 -6.64 28.07 -38.08
N HIS A 348 -5.33 28.14 -38.26
CA HIS A 348 -4.57 29.39 -38.17
C HIS A 348 -5.08 30.47 -39.16
N GLU A 349 -5.35 30.08 -40.40
CA GLU A 349 -5.91 30.97 -41.43
C GLU A 349 -7.32 31.46 -41.06
N ARG A 350 -8.17 30.61 -40.47
CA ARG A 350 -9.50 31.04 -39.99
C ARG A 350 -9.40 32.10 -38.92
N LEU A 351 -8.58 31.85 -37.88
CA LEU A 351 -8.40 32.78 -36.77
C LEU A 351 -7.92 34.16 -37.25
N THR A 352 -6.91 34.18 -38.13
CA THR A 352 -6.35 35.42 -38.70
C THR A 352 -7.30 36.15 -39.65
N ALA A 353 -8.17 35.43 -40.37
CA ALA A 353 -9.19 36.03 -41.23
C ALA A 353 -10.35 36.70 -40.45
N THR A 354 -10.64 36.23 -39.24
CA THR A 354 -11.64 36.82 -38.34
C THR A 354 -11.19 38.11 -37.63
N VAL A 355 -9.91 38.46 -37.66
CA VAL A 355 -9.39 39.71 -37.08
C VAL A 355 -9.61 40.89 -38.05
N PRO A 356 -10.51 41.85 -37.77
CA PRO A 356 -10.74 42.98 -38.66
C PRO A 356 -9.55 43.95 -38.56
N GLY A 357 -8.60 43.92 -39.51
CA GLY A 357 -7.53 44.93 -39.55
C GLY A 357 -6.30 44.65 -40.42
N ALA A 358 -6.05 43.43 -40.89
CA ALA A 358 -4.81 43.10 -41.61
C ALA A 358 -4.86 43.31 -43.15
N ALA A 359 -5.83 44.05 -43.68
CA ALA A 359 -5.90 44.41 -45.10
C ALA A 359 -5.64 45.92 -45.26
N GLY A 360 -4.37 46.33 -45.37
CA GLY A 360 -4.06 47.74 -45.62
C GLY A 360 -2.61 48.17 -45.46
N ARG A 361 -1.64 47.49 -46.08
CA ARG A 361 -0.38 48.15 -46.47
C ARG A 361 0.03 47.73 -47.89
N PRO A 362 -0.20 48.58 -48.90
CA PRO A 362 0.35 48.34 -50.22
C PRO A 362 1.86 48.64 -50.21
N ASN A 363 2.63 47.67 -50.68
CA ASN A 363 4.01 47.84 -51.12
C ASN A 363 4.09 48.74 -52.37
N GLY A 364 5.14 49.56 -52.44
CA GLY A 364 5.53 50.41 -53.57
C GLY A 364 5.56 51.88 -53.14
N ILE A 365 6.69 52.58 -53.14
CA ILE A 365 7.57 52.87 -54.29
C ILE A 365 9.00 53.19 -53.77
N PRO A 366 10.05 52.86 -54.54
CA PRO A 366 11.45 53.17 -54.20
C PRO A 366 11.82 54.62 -54.56
N ASP A 367 12.68 55.27 -53.78
CA ASP A 367 13.54 56.35 -54.28
C ASP A 367 14.71 56.62 -53.32
N GLN A 368 15.90 56.23 -53.77
CA GLN A 368 17.12 57.02 -53.58
C GLN A 368 16.99 58.28 -54.48
N PRO A 369 17.57 59.46 -54.14
CA PRO A 369 19.03 59.55 -54.08
C PRO A 369 19.64 60.65 -53.18
N ALA A 370 20.98 60.57 -53.14
CA ALA A 370 21.95 61.66 -53.10
C ALA A 370 22.37 62.24 -51.73
N HIS A 371 23.62 61.92 -51.38
CA HIS A 371 24.59 62.85 -50.77
C HIS A 371 24.53 64.24 -51.45
N PRO A 372 24.82 65.32 -50.72
CA PRO A 372 26.19 65.85 -50.79
C PRO A 372 26.76 66.37 -49.47
N ASP A 373 28.10 66.29 -49.44
CA ASP A 373 29.13 67.02 -48.66
C ASP A 373 29.12 67.02 -47.12
#